data_AF-A0AAN9FB28-F1
#
_entry.id   AF-A0AAN9FB28-F1
#
_cell.length_a   1.000
_cell.length_b   1.000
_cell.length_c   1.000
_cell.angle_alpha   90.00
_cell.angle_beta   90.00
_cell.angle_gamma   90.00
#
_symmetry.space_group_name_H-M   'P 1'
#
loop_
_entity.id
_entity.type
_entity.pdbx_description
1 polymer ?
#
loop_
_entity_poly.entity_id
_entity_poly.type
_entity_poly.pdbx_seq_one_letter_code
_entity_poly.pdbx_strand_id
1 'polypeptide(L)'
;MEPGFKRVSRSIGDVYLKKAEFNEEPLYAKFRLRENFKRPILSSDPSISVHELQQHDQFFIFASVGLWEHLSNQDAVDIVQNHPHNFCRKELE
;
A
#
# COMPACT_ATOMS: atom_id res chain seq x y z
N MET A 1 7.86 -15.15 14.49
CA MET A 1 6.86 -14.16 14.00
C MET A 1 5.54 -14.87 13.97
N GLU A 2 4.57 -14.44 14.78
CA GLU A 2 3.22 -15.02 14.85
C GLU A 2 2.48 -14.84 13.51
N PRO A 3 1.66 -15.82 13.09
CA PRO A 3 0.93 -15.78 11.82
C PRO A 3 -0.19 -14.74 11.90
N GLY A 4 -0.04 -13.64 11.17
CA GLY A 4 -1.06 -12.57 11.12
C GLY A 4 -0.50 -11.18 10.86
N PHE A 5 0.81 -10.98 10.98
CA PHE A 5 1.44 -9.72 10.59
C PHE A 5 1.44 -9.63 9.06
N LYS A 6 0.59 -8.76 8.50
CA LYS A 6 0.66 -8.37 7.08
C LYS A 6 2.12 -7.99 6.79
N ARG A 7 2.70 -8.46 5.68
CA ARG A 7 4.09 -8.20 5.26
C ARG A 7 4.27 -6.75 4.77
N VAL A 8 3.79 -5.79 5.55
CA VAL A 8 3.83 -4.34 5.27
C VAL A 8 4.60 -3.67 6.39
N SER A 9 5.48 -2.74 6.02
CA SER A 9 6.25 -1.90 6.96
C SER A 9 5.63 -0.51 7.13
N ARG A 10 4.61 -0.19 6.33
CA ARG A 10 3.94 1.11 6.30
C ARG A 10 2.44 0.92 6.19
N SER A 11 1.68 1.77 6.88
CA SER A 11 0.22 1.82 6.75
C SER A 11 -0.34 3.18 7.15
N ILE A 12 -1.55 3.49 6.70
CA ILE A 12 -2.38 4.55 7.26
C ILE A 12 -3.35 3.88 8.25
N GLY A 13 -3.55 4.48 9.43
CA GLY A 13 -4.28 3.82 10.53
C GLY A 13 -3.36 3.02 11.44
N ASP A 14 -3.81 1.86 11.93
CA ASP A 14 -3.05 0.93 12.79
C ASP A 14 -2.25 1.61 13.93
N VAL A 15 -2.85 2.62 14.57
CA VAL A 15 -2.16 3.49 15.54
C VAL A 15 -1.57 2.70 16.72
N TYR A 16 -2.20 1.58 17.09
CA TYR A 16 -1.75 0.65 18.12
C TYR A 16 -0.42 -0.04 17.80
N LEU A 17 0.03 -0.01 16.54
CA LEU A 17 1.36 -0.50 16.09
C LEU A 17 2.37 0.65 15.92
N LYS A 18 1.96 1.89 16.16
CA LYS A 18 2.77 3.10 15.95
C LYS A 18 3.11 3.78 17.27
N LYS A 19 2.16 3.80 18.19
CA LYS A 19 2.26 4.45 19.49
C LYS A 19 1.81 3.47 20.58
N ALA A 20 2.71 3.20 21.53
CA ALA A 20 2.48 2.20 22.57
C ALA A 20 1.27 2.55 23.46
N GLU A 21 0.99 3.84 23.66
CA GLU A 21 -0.18 4.32 24.42
C GLU A 21 -1.55 3.89 23.83
N PHE A 22 -1.60 3.49 22.55
CA PHE A 22 -2.82 2.96 21.92
C PHE A 22 -2.86 1.43 21.88
N ASN A 23 -1.83 0.75 22.38
CA ASN A 23 -1.76 -0.71 22.49
C ASN A 23 -2.38 -1.22 23.81
N GLU A 24 -3.41 -0.54 24.31
CA GLU A 24 -4.06 -0.83 25.59
C GLU A 24 -5.59 -0.75 25.47
N GLU A 25 -6.33 -0.91 26.58
CA GLU A 25 -7.80 -0.77 26.57
C GLU A 25 -8.24 0.63 26.10
N PRO A 26 -9.27 0.73 25.24
CA PRO A 26 -10.29 -0.28 24.89
C PRO A 26 -9.98 -1.15 23.67
N LEU A 27 -8.75 -1.18 23.15
CA LEU A 27 -8.38 -2.03 22.00
C LEU A 27 -8.70 -3.51 22.31
N TYR A 28 -9.34 -4.25 21.42
CA TYR A 28 -9.61 -5.67 21.66
C TYR A 28 -8.29 -6.44 21.88
N ALA A 29 -8.26 -7.32 22.88
CA ALA A 29 -7.06 -8.06 23.28
C ALA A 29 -6.37 -8.81 22.10
N LYS A 30 -7.15 -9.27 21.11
CA LYS A 30 -6.62 -9.92 19.89
C LYS A 30 -5.73 -9.02 19.02
N PHE A 31 -5.84 -7.70 19.15
CA PHE A 31 -5.02 -6.72 18.42
C PHE A 31 -3.90 -6.13 19.28
N ARG A 32 -3.90 -6.39 20.60
CA ARG A 32 -2.84 -5.91 21.48
C ARG A 32 -1.58 -6.73 21.30
N LEU A 33 -0.44 -6.07 21.19
CA LEU A 33 0.87 -6.71 21.26
C LEU A 33 1.21 -7.02 22.72
N ARG A 34 1.76 -8.22 22.97
CA ARG A 34 2.18 -8.65 24.31
C ARG A 34 3.42 -7.89 24.82
N GLU A 35 4.29 -7.48 23.91
CA GLU A 35 5.53 -6.77 24.24
C GLU A 35 5.39 -5.26 24.03
N ASN A 36 5.88 -4.50 24.99
CA ASN A 36 5.97 -3.05 24.87
C ASN A 36 7.05 -2.68 23.86
N PHE A 37 6.68 -1.90 22.85
CA PHE A 37 7.60 -1.38 21.84
C PHE A 37 7.96 0.08 22.15
N LYS A 38 9.26 0.38 22.06
CA LYS A 38 9.78 1.76 22.27
C LYS A 38 9.81 2.58 20.99
N ARG A 39 9.71 1.93 19.83
CA ARG A 39 9.72 2.57 18.50
C ARG A 39 8.53 2.07 17.69
N PRO A 40 7.95 2.91 16.82
CA PRO A 40 6.86 2.49 15.94
C PRO A 40 7.24 1.24 15.13
N ILE A 41 6.34 0.26 15.07
CA ILE A 41 6.53 -0.96 14.26
C ILE A 41 6.17 -0.68 12.81
N LEU A 42 5.15 0.16 12.58
CA LEU A 42 4.76 0.67 11.26
C LEU A 42 5.04 2.16 11.16
N SER A 43 5.46 2.61 9.96
CA SER A 43 5.50 4.04 9.63
C SER A 43 4.25 4.46 8.85
N SER A 44 3.80 5.69 9.02
CA SER A 44 2.79 6.33 8.15
C SER A 44 3.41 7.15 7.03
N ASP A 45 4.74 7.27 7.01
CA ASP A 45 5.43 8.14 6.07
C ASP A 45 5.41 7.48 4.69
N PRO A 46 5.00 8.20 3.63
CA PRO A 46 5.08 7.67 2.28
C PRO A 46 6.53 7.67 1.78
N SER A 47 6.80 6.86 0.76
CA SER A 47 7.94 7.09 -0.12
C SER A 47 7.50 8.04 -1.23
N ILE A 48 8.23 9.12 -1.44
CA ILE A 48 7.91 10.14 -2.45
C ILE A 48 8.92 10.03 -3.60
N SER A 49 8.41 9.91 -4.82
CA SER A 49 9.19 9.91 -6.05
C SER A 49 8.58 10.90 -7.03
N VAL A 50 9.41 11.68 -7.69
CA VAL A 50 9.01 12.65 -8.72
C VAL A 50 9.54 12.17 -10.07
N HIS A 51 8.66 12.10 -11.07
CA HIS A 51 9.01 11.76 -12.45
C HIS A 51 8.47 12.86 -13.37
N GLU A 52 9.33 13.43 -14.20
CA GLU A 52 8.95 14.43 -15.19
C GLU A 52 8.44 13.73 -16.44
N LEU A 53 7.19 14.04 -16.85
CA LEU A 53 6.55 13.39 -17.99
C LEU A 53 7.34 13.65 -19.28
N GLN A 54 7.71 12.57 -19.95
CA GLN A 54 8.37 12.61 -21.25
C GLN A 54 7.36 12.40 -22.38
N GLN A 55 7.70 12.84 -23.59
CA GLN A 55 6.81 12.72 -24.76
C GLN A 55 6.45 11.25 -25.11
N HIS A 56 7.26 10.28 -24.66
CA HIS A 56 7.03 8.85 -24.88
C HIS A 56 6.23 8.16 -23.76
N ASP A 57 5.93 8.86 -22.65
CA ASP A 57 5.13 8.31 -21.56
C ASP A 57 3.64 8.29 -21.97
N GLN A 58 3.06 7.09 -22.10
CA GLN A 58 1.68 6.95 -22.60
C GLN A 58 0.63 6.85 -21.49
N PHE A 59 0.95 6.14 -20.40
CA PHE A 59 0.04 5.93 -19.28
C PHE A 59 0.78 5.48 -18.02
N PHE A 60 0.12 5.60 -16.87
CA PHE A 60 0.54 5.02 -15.59
C PHE A 60 -0.53 4.07 -15.07
N ILE A 61 -0.11 2.92 -14.55
CA ILE A 61 -1.02 1.94 -13.94
C ILE A 61 -0.84 2.00 -12.42
N PHE A 62 -1.87 2.50 -11.73
CA PHE A 62 -1.98 2.42 -10.28
C PHE A 62 -3.00 1.35 -9.91
N ALA A 63 -2.60 0.37 -9.10
CA ALA A 63 -3.50 -0.65 -8.62
C ALA A 63 -3.11 -1.17 -7.24
N SER A 64 -4.08 -1.75 -6.53
CA SER A 64 -3.85 -2.43 -5.26
C SER A 64 -3.06 -3.72 -5.44
N VAL A 65 -2.39 -4.18 -4.38
CA VAL A 65 -1.62 -5.44 -4.34
C VAL A 65 -2.38 -6.63 -4.93
N GLY A 66 -3.70 -6.74 -4.70
CA GLY A 66 -4.49 -7.87 -5.23
C GLY A 66 -4.49 -8.01 -6.76
N LEU A 67 -4.28 -6.92 -7.52
CA LEU A 67 -4.08 -7.03 -8.97
C LEU A 67 -2.70 -7.61 -9.28
N TRP A 68 -1.67 -7.06 -8.65
CA TRP A 68 -0.27 -7.44 -8.85
C TRP A 68 0.11 -8.81 -8.27
N GLU A 69 -0.77 -9.42 -7.45
CA GLU A 69 -0.66 -10.82 -7.04
C GLU A 69 -0.90 -11.79 -8.22
N HIS A 70 -1.57 -11.33 -9.28
CA HIS A 70 -1.97 -12.17 -10.42
C HIS A 70 -1.36 -11.76 -11.75
N LEU A 71 -0.84 -10.53 -11.86
CA LEU A 71 -0.26 -9.98 -13.09
C LEU A 71 1.15 -9.48 -12.85
N SER A 72 2.03 -9.73 -13.82
CA SER A 72 3.31 -9.01 -13.87
C SER A 72 3.11 -7.57 -14.35
N ASN A 73 4.12 -6.73 -14.15
CA ASN A 73 4.11 -5.36 -14.67
C ASN A 73 3.92 -5.35 -16.19
N GLN A 74 4.54 -6.30 -16.92
CA GLN A 74 4.46 -6.36 -18.37
C GLN A 74 3.07 -6.82 -18.83
N ASP A 75 2.48 -7.82 -18.16
CA ASP A 75 1.11 -8.26 -18.51
C ASP A 75 0.11 -7.11 -18.40
N ALA A 76 0.23 -6.29 -17.35
CA ALA A 76 -0.63 -5.13 -17.17
C ALA A 76 -0.44 -4.08 -18.27
N VAL A 77 0.81 -3.82 -18.67
CA VAL A 77 1.14 -2.91 -19.78
C VAL A 77 0.55 -3.44 -21.09
N ASP A 78 0.74 -4.72 -21.39
CA ASP A 78 0.25 -5.35 -22.61
C ASP A 78 -1.29 -5.35 -22.68
N ILE A 79 -1.97 -5.58 -21.56
CA ILE A 79 -3.44 -5.53 -21.48
C ILE A 79 -3.94 -4.12 -21.80
N VAL A 80 -3.36 -3.09 -21.18
CA VAL A 80 -3.78 -1.69 -21.37
C VAL A 80 -3.47 -1.23 -22.80
N GLN A 81 -2.29 -1.55 -23.31
CA GLN A 81 -1.87 -1.16 -24.65
C GLN A 81 -2.73 -1.80 -25.75
N ASN A 82 -3.20 -3.04 -25.54
CA ASN A 82 -4.06 -3.74 -26.50
C ASN A 82 -5.56 -3.39 -26.36
N HIS A 83 -5.97 -2.67 -25.31
CA HIS A 83 -7.39 -2.32 -25.05
C HIS A 83 -7.59 -0.84 -24.64
N PRO A 84 -7.21 0.13 -25.49
CA PRO A 84 -7.16 1.55 -25.09
C PRO A 84 -8.50 2.20 -24.75
N HIS A 85 -9.65 1.62 -25.14
CA HIS A 85 -10.97 2.26 -25.00
C HIS A 85 -11.82 1.75 -23.81
N ASN A 86 -11.38 0.72 -23.09
CA ASN A 86 -12.22 0.01 -22.11
C ASN A 86 -11.80 0.14 -20.65
N PHE A 87 -10.66 0.79 -20.37
CA PHE A 87 -10.21 0.98 -18.98
C PHE A 87 -10.64 2.35 -18.47
N CYS A 88 -11.39 2.36 -17.36
CA CYS A 88 -11.87 3.55 -16.66
C CYS A 88 -10.76 4.61 -16.51
N ARG A 89 -10.75 5.57 -17.43
CA ARG A 89 -9.91 6.77 -17.38
C ARG A 89 -10.57 7.76 -16.42
N LYS A 90 -9.95 7.99 -15.26
CA LYS A 90 -10.20 9.22 -14.52
C LYS A 90 -9.15 10.21 -15.00
N GLU A 91 -9.59 11.25 -15.71
CA GLU A 91 -8.72 12.39 -15.99
C GLU A 91 -8.37 13.05 -14.65
N LEU A 92 -7.06 13.19 -14.41
CA LEU A 92 -6.55 14.03 -13.35
C LEU A 92 -6.56 15.45 -13.93
N GLU A 93 -7.62 16.21 -13.64
CA GLU A 93 -7.65 17.67 -13.81
C GLU A 93 -6.79 18.37 -12.74
#